data_AF-A0A5E7CTS2-F1
#
_entry.id   AF-A0A5E7CTS2-F1
#
_cell.length_a   1.000
_cell.length_b   1.000
_cell.length_c   1.000
_cell.angle_alpha   90.00
_cell.angle_beta   90.00
_cell.angle_gamma   90.00
#
_symmetry.space_group_name_H-M   'P 1'
#
loop_
_entity.id
_entity.type
_entity.pdbx_description
1 polymer ?
#
loop_
_entity_poly.entity_id
_entity_poly.type
_entity_poly.pdbx_seq_one_letter_code
_entity_poly.pdbx_strand_id
1 'polypeptide(L)'
;MSKVTPDPPETENTSPYDSLDPGKLHKAAERALDYHLSSSDKPKLDPQSANIFTVIDGIDTERLLANLSETLASANAMASDLAFELEGSQRHLALGIQ
;
A
#
# COMPACT_ATOMS: atom_id res chain seq x y z
N MET A 1 20.50 -65.66 -31.47
CA MET A 1 20.71 -64.80 -30.29
C MET A 1 19.41 -64.09 -30.00
N SER A 2 18.59 -64.66 -29.13
CA SER A 2 17.35 -64.05 -28.65
C SER A 2 17.70 -63.06 -27.54
N LYS A 3 17.38 -61.79 -27.74
CA LYS A 3 17.52 -60.73 -26.75
C LYS A 3 16.49 -61.02 -25.64
N VAL A 4 16.95 -61.39 -24.44
CA VAL A 4 16.07 -61.43 -23.27
C VAL A 4 15.81 -59.97 -22.89
N THR A 5 14.58 -59.51 -23.06
CA THR A 5 14.15 -58.20 -22.58
C THR A 5 14.11 -58.26 -21.06
N PRO A 6 14.87 -57.39 -20.35
CA PRO A 6 14.75 -57.30 -18.89
C PRO A 6 13.39 -56.68 -18.56
N ASP A 7 12.71 -57.20 -17.53
CA ASP A 7 11.50 -56.55 -17.00
C ASP A 7 11.83 -55.10 -16.57
N PRO A 8 10.92 -54.13 -16.79
CA PRO A 8 11.15 -52.76 -16.36
C PRO A 8 11.24 -52.70 -14.83
N PRO A 9 12.09 -51.84 -14.26
CA PRO A 9 12.11 -51.63 -12.82
C PRO A 9 10.75 -51.11 -12.38
N GLU A 10 10.26 -51.60 -11.24
CA GLU A 10 9.04 -51.07 -10.63
C GLU A 10 9.21 -49.57 -10.42
N THR A 11 8.40 -48.78 -11.12
CA THR A 11 8.28 -47.36 -10.86
C THR A 11 7.74 -47.22 -9.44
N GLU A 12 8.58 -46.85 -8.49
CA GLU A 12 8.09 -46.27 -7.25
C GLU A 12 7.25 -45.07 -7.64
N ASN A 13 5.93 -45.22 -7.53
CA ASN A 13 4.99 -44.13 -7.61
C ASN A 13 5.24 -43.24 -6.41
N THR A 14 6.29 -42.44 -6.44
CA THR A 14 6.42 -41.26 -5.59
C THR A 14 5.42 -40.22 -6.09
N SER A 15 4.14 -40.56 -6.01
CA SER A 15 3.07 -39.59 -6.00
C SER A 15 3.40 -38.63 -4.86
N PRO A 16 3.36 -37.29 -5.05
CA PRO A 16 3.66 -36.33 -4.00
C PRO A 16 2.81 -36.48 -2.72
N TYR A 17 1.81 -37.38 -2.75
CA TYR A 17 0.84 -37.64 -1.71
C TYR A 17 1.09 -38.94 -0.91
N ASP A 18 2.21 -39.64 -1.10
CA ASP A 18 2.35 -41.02 -0.61
C ASP A 18 2.52 -41.20 0.91
N SER A 19 2.48 -40.11 1.69
CA SER A 19 2.22 -40.18 3.13
C SER A 19 1.94 -38.78 3.66
N LEU A 20 0.66 -38.43 3.76
CA LEU A 20 0.25 -37.23 4.50
C LEU A 20 0.40 -37.52 6.00
N ASP A 21 1.61 -37.35 6.54
CA ASP A 21 1.85 -37.37 7.99
C ASP A 21 1.03 -36.26 8.66
N PRO A 22 0.00 -36.59 9.47
CA PRO A 22 -0.88 -35.60 10.07
C PRO A 22 -0.13 -34.57 10.92
N GLY A 23 0.99 -34.96 11.55
CA GLY A 23 1.82 -34.05 12.35
C GLY A 23 2.52 -32.98 11.51
N LYS A 24 2.99 -33.34 10.31
CA LYS A 24 3.58 -32.39 9.36
C LYS A 24 2.53 -31.43 8.81
N LEU A 25 1.33 -31.92 8.53
CA LEU A 25 0.22 -31.07 8.08
C LEU A 25 -0.18 -30.05 9.14
N HIS A 26 -0.31 -30.49 10.40
CA HIS A 26 -0.61 -29.60 11.51
C HIS A 26 0.46 -28.50 11.68
N LYS A 27 1.75 -28.89 11.66
CA LYS A 27 2.87 -27.94 11.74
C LYS A 27 2.96 -26.98 10.55
N ALA A 28 2.58 -27.44 9.36
CA ALA A 28 2.52 -26.60 8.16
C ALA A 28 1.35 -25.60 8.25
N ALA A 29 0.20 -26.04 8.76
CA ALA A 29 -0.96 -25.18 8.98
C ALA A 29 -0.67 -24.10 10.03
N GLU A 30 -0.07 -24.45 11.17
CA GLU A 30 0.33 -23.46 12.19
C GLU A 30 1.34 -22.45 11.63
N ARG A 31 2.31 -22.89 10.82
CA ARG A 31 3.26 -21.99 10.16
C ARG A 31 2.57 -21.03 9.18
N ALA A 32 1.60 -21.51 8.43
CA ALA A 32 0.83 -20.67 7.51
C ALA A 32 -0.04 -19.66 8.27
N LEU A 33 -0.68 -20.08 9.36
CA LEU A 33 -1.46 -19.19 10.23
C LEU A 33 -0.56 -18.15 10.90
N ASP A 34 0.61 -18.53 11.40
CA ASP A 34 1.57 -17.59 11.99
C ASP A 34 2.08 -16.59 10.94
N TYR A 35 2.42 -17.04 9.74
CA TYR A 35 2.89 -16.14 8.68
C TYR A 35 1.83 -15.16 8.18
N HIS A 36 0.55 -15.57 8.14
CA HIS A 36 -0.53 -14.76 7.56
C HIS A 36 -1.38 -14.02 8.59
N LEU A 37 -1.49 -14.53 9.81
CA LEU A 37 -2.36 -14.01 10.87
C LEU A 37 -1.58 -13.50 12.08
N SER A 38 -0.33 -13.92 12.31
CA SER A 38 0.48 -13.21 13.31
C SER A 38 0.78 -11.84 12.74
N SER A 39 0.12 -10.83 13.31
CA SER A 39 0.58 -9.45 13.26
C SER A 39 1.86 -9.37 14.07
N SER A 40 2.92 -10.03 13.59
CA SER A 40 4.26 -9.61 13.94
C SER A 40 4.36 -8.19 13.40
N ASP A 41 4.14 -7.23 14.30
CA ASP A 41 4.45 -5.81 14.17
C ASP A 41 5.91 -5.68 13.76
N LYS A 42 6.19 -5.97 12.50
CA LYS A 42 7.34 -5.42 11.83
C LYS A 42 6.90 -3.98 11.60
N PRO A 43 7.50 -2.99 12.28
CA PRO A 43 7.36 -1.63 11.82
C PRO A 43 7.97 -1.70 10.42
N LYS A 44 7.10 -1.72 9.42
CA LYS A 44 7.51 -1.43 8.07
C LYS A 44 8.03 -0.01 8.23
N LEU A 45 9.36 0.14 8.27
CA LEU A 45 10.01 1.44 8.12
C LEU A 45 9.51 1.92 6.77
N ASP A 46 8.43 2.69 6.81
CA ASP A 46 7.82 3.25 5.61
C ASP A 46 8.94 4.07 4.97
N PRO A 47 9.26 3.82 3.70
CA PRO A 47 10.37 4.48 3.04
C PRO A 47 10.02 5.96 2.97
N GLN A 48 10.48 6.71 3.99
CA GLN A 48 10.45 8.15 4.11
C GLN A 48 9.16 8.73 3.50
N SER A 49 8.03 8.56 4.17
CA SER A 49 6.76 9.13 3.73
C SER A 49 6.99 10.59 3.32
N ALA A 50 6.85 10.91 2.04
CA ALA A 50 7.06 12.23 1.47
C ALA A 50 5.93 13.20 1.87
N ASN A 51 5.50 13.11 3.14
CA ASN A 51 4.46 13.93 3.72
C ASN A 51 5.09 15.28 4.02
N ILE A 52 4.70 16.30 3.24
CA ILE A 52 5.12 17.69 3.46
C ILE A 52 4.43 18.25 4.72
N PHE A 53 3.26 17.71 5.08
CA PHE A 53 2.46 18.13 6.21
C PHE A 53 1.95 16.92 7.01
N THR A 54 1.75 17.11 8.31
CA THR A 54 1.15 16.11 9.22
C THR A 54 0.02 16.76 10.02
N VAL A 55 -0.98 15.96 10.38
CA VAL A 55 -2.10 16.39 11.23
C VAL A 55 -1.80 15.99 12.68
N ILE A 56 -2.20 16.82 13.64
CA ILE A 56 -2.05 16.52 15.07
C ILE A 56 -3.08 15.47 15.48
N ASP A 57 -2.65 14.51 16.29
CA ASP A 57 -3.52 13.44 16.81
C ASP A 57 -4.72 14.01 17.59
N GLY A 58 -5.89 13.39 17.41
CA GLY A 58 -7.13 13.77 18.09
C GLY A 58 -7.91 14.90 17.42
N ILE A 59 -7.45 15.41 16.27
CA ILE A 59 -8.21 16.34 15.42
C ILE A 59 -8.97 15.55 14.35
N ASP A 60 -10.22 15.93 14.12
CA ASP A 60 -11.02 15.39 13.03
C ASP A 60 -10.46 15.86 11.67
N THR A 61 -9.81 14.93 10.98
CA THR A 61 -9.16 15.16 9.68
C THR A 61 -10.14 15.64 8.61
N GLU A 62 -11.37 15.13 8.59
CA GLU A 62 -12.35 15.52 7.56
C GLU A 62 -12.74 16.99 7.73
N ARG A 63 -13.06 17.39 8.95
CA ARG A 63 -13.42 18.77 9.27
C ARG A 63 -12.24 19.73 9.07
N LEU A 64 -11.02 19.30 9.40
CA LEU A 64 -9.80 20.07 9.13
C LEU A 64 -9.59 20.29 7.63
N LEU A 65 -9.64 19.21 6.84
CA LEU A 65 -9.45 19.27 5.39
C LEU A 65 -10.55 20.09 4.70
N ALA A 66 -11.80 19.94 5.14
CA ALA A 66 -12.92 20.73 4.62
C ALA A 66 -12.71 22.24 4.89
N ASN A 67 -12.39 22.60 6.13
CA ASN A 67 -12.13 23.98 6.52
C ASN A 67 -10.92 24.58 5.76
N LEU A 68 -9.84 23.81 5.63
CA LEU A 68 -8.66 24.25 4.88
C LEU A 68 -8.97 24.44 3.39
N SER A 69 -9.69 23.49 2.77
CA SER A 69 -10.12 23.59 1.38
C SER A 69 -10.97 24.82 1.14
N GLU A 70 -11.95 25.08 2.02
CA GLU A 70 -12.81 26.27 1.95
C GLU A 70 -12.01 27.57 2.14
N THR A 71 -11.08 27.59 3.10
CA THR A 71 -10.20 28.75 3.34
C THR A 71 -9.34 29.05 2.12
N LEU A 72 -8.75 28.03 1.50
CA LEU A 72 -7.93 28.16 0.30
C LEU A 72 -8.77 28.61 -0.91
N ALA A 73 -9.97 28.04 -1.09
CA ALA A 73 -10.89 28.46 -2.13
C ALA A 73 -11.32 29.93 -1.96
N SER A 74 -11.60 30.35 -0.73
CA SER A 74 -11.92 31.75 -0.40
C SER A 74 -10.74 32.68 -0.69
N ALA A 75 -9.53 32.32 -0.28
CA ALA A 75 -8.32 33.09 -0.59
C ALA A 75 -8.08 33.21 -2.10
N ASN A 76 -8.28 32.12 -2.86
CA ASN A 76 -8.14 32.12 -4.31
C ASN A 76 -9.18 33.03 -4.99
N ALA A 77 -10.42 33.01 -4.52
CA ALA A 77 -11.47 33.92 -5.01
C ALA A 77 -11.09 35.39 -4.75
N MET A 78 -10.68 35.73 -3.51
CA MET A 78 -10.24 37.09 -3.18
C MET A 78 -9.02 37.55 -4.00
N ALA A 79 -8.04 36.66 -4.22
CA ALA A 79 -6.88 36.97 -5.06
C ALA A 79 -7.28 37.21 -6.52
N SER A 80 -8.24 36.43 -7.04
CA SER A 80 -8.82 36.62 -8.37
C SER A 80 -9.52 37.96 -8.49
N ASP A 81 -10.41 38.28 -7.55
CA ASP A 81 -11.15 39.54 -7.52
C ASP A 81 -10.19 40.73 -7.48
N LEU A 82 -9.17 40.68 -6.62
CA LEU A 82 -8.12 41.69 -6.56
C LEU A 82 -7.35 41.82 -7.87
N ALA A 83 -7.04 40.72 -8.55
CA ALA A 83 -6.34 40.77 -9.84
C ALA A 83 -7.14 41.51 -10.92
N PHE A 84 -8.47 41.42 -10.89
CA PHE A 84 -9.32 42.18 -11.81
C PHE A 84 -9.33 43.68 -11.51
N GLU A 85 -9.17 44.08 -10.25
CA GLU A 85 -9.09 45.50 -9.84
C GLU A 85 -7.73 46.15 -10.14
N LEU A 86 -6.65 45.36 -10.17
CA LEU A 86 -5.29 45.84 -10.42
C LEU A 86 -4.98 45.95 -11.92
N GLU A 87 -3.97 46.73 -12.30
CA GLU A 87 -3.47 46.87 -13.68
C GLU A 87 -1.96 46.56 -13.80
N GLY A 88 -1.50 46.31 -15.03
CA GLY A 88 -0.09 46.15 -15.35
C GLY A 88 0.61 45.02 -14.57
N SER A 89 1.82 45.27 -14.07
CA SER A 89 2.62 44.28 -13.36
C SER A 89 2.01 43.80 -12.04
N GLN A 90 1.23 44.65 -11.36
CA GLN A 90 0.58 44.29 -10.10
C GLN A 90 -0.51 43.23 -10.29
N ARG A 91 -1.26 43.30 -11.40
CA ARG A 91 -2.20 42.24 -11.79
C ARG A 91 -1.49 40.90 -11.98
N HIS A 92 -0.34 40.89 -12.66
CA HIS A 92 0.43 39.66 -12.86
C HIS A 92 0.94 39.05 -11.56
N LEU A 93 1.32 39.90 -10.59
CA LEU A 93 1.69 39.44 -9.25
C LEU A 93 0.49 38.80 -8.53
N ALA A 94 -0.68 39.45 -8.53
CA ALA A 94 -1.88 38.92 -7.88
C ALA A 94 -2.34 37.59 -8.50
N LEU A 95 -2.27 37.45 -9.83
CA LEU A 95 -2.56 36.18 -10.52
C LEU A 95 -1.54 35.08 -10.20
N GLY A 96 -0.31 35.42 -9.84
CA GLY A 96 0.72 34.43 -9.47
C GLY A 96 0.54 33.81 -8.08
N ILE A 97 -0.45 34.25 -7.29
CA ILE A 97 -0.80 33.67 -5.98
C ILE A 97 -1.63 32.38 -6.17
N GLN A 98 -2.30 32.23 -7.32
CA GLN A 98 -3.15 31.09 -7.68
C GLN A 98 -2.32 29.91 -8.18
#